data_AF-A0A0B8PK03-F1
#
_entry.id   AF-A0A0B8PK03-F1
#
_cell.length_a   1.000
_cell.length_b   1.000
_cell.length_c   1.000
_cell.angle_alpha   90.00
_cell.angle_beta   90.00
_cell.angle_gamma   90.00
#
_symmetry.space_group_name_H-M   'P 1'
#
loop_
_entity.id
_entity.type
_entity.pdbx_description
1 polymer ?
#
loop_
_entity_poly.entity_id
_entity_poly.type
_entity_poly.pdbx_seq_one_letter_code
_entity_poly.pdbx_strand_id
1 'polypeptide(L)'
;MSEKSHPCHWIAQAKQIENWVEPTPLNQDIETDVCIVGGGYTGLWTAILLKQKSPQLRVTILEKRFCGSGASGVNGGCMLTWATKYPSMVKMFGEKQAKFLVQESERVVFEIEAFCKEHDIDAGLRRNGTYYTATNTAQCGSMAPTVDKLEELGINSWRKTDEKELNGNTGSAKHIEGYYSEAAGSVQPALLARGLRKAALELGVEIFENTEMTELKYGEQQLS
;
A
#
# COMPACT_ATOMS: atom_id res chain seq x y z
N MET A 1 -6.07 -16.80 -33.44
CA MET A 1 -4.96 -15.87 -33.15
C MET A 1 -4.58 -16.10 -31.70
N SER A 2 -3.37 -16.56 -31.38
CA SER A 2 -2.99 -16.72 -29.97
C SER A 2 -2.84 -15.31 -29.38
N GLU A 3 -3.72 -14.95 -28.47
CA GLU A 3 -3.68 -13.68 -27.76
C GLU A 3 -2.33 -13.62 -27.03
N LYS A 4 -1.39 -12.80 -27.52
CA LYS A 4 -0.13 -12.57 -26.81
C LYS A 4 -0.48 -11.81 -25.54
N SER A 5 -0.74 -12.55 -24.46
CA SER A 5 -0.83 -11.99 -23.13
C SER A 5 0.52 -11.37 -22.81
N HIS A 6 0.57 -10.04 -22.66
CA HIS A 6 1.71 -9.35 -22.08
C HIS A 6 1.48 -9.29 -20.57
N PRO A 7 2.05 -10.23 -19.79
CA PRO A 7 1.86 -10.20 -18.34
C PRO A 7 2.43 -8.89 -17.78
N CYS A 8 1.78 -8.35 -16.75
CA CYS A 8 2.31 -7.21 -16.00
C CYS A 8 3.76 -7.50 -15.58
N HIS A 9 4.66 -6.54 -15.81
CA HIS A 9 6.09 -6.68 -15.51
C HIS A 9 6.33 -7.12 -14.06
N TRP A 10 5.64 -6.51 -13.09
CA TRP A 10 5.78 -6.85 -11.68
C TRP A 10 5.42 -8.29 -11.35
N ILE A 11 4.35 -8.80 -11.95
CA ILE A 11 3.89 -10.18 -11.74
C ILE A 11 4.88 -11.16 -12.38
N ALA A 12 5.32 -10.88 -13.61
CA ALA A 12 6.29 -11.72 -14.31
C ALA A 12 7.61 -11.80 -13.55
N GLN A 13 8.09 -10.67 -13.01
CA GLN A 13 9.30 -10.62 -12.20
C GLN A 13 9.13 -11.36 -10.86
N ALA A 14 8.02 -11.15 -10.14
CA ALA A 14 7.76 -11.83 -8.87
C ALA A 14 7.77 -13.36 -9.03
N LYS A 15 7.18 -13.87 -10.11
CA LYS A 15 7.20 -15.31 -10.46
C LYS A 15 8.60 -15.89 -10.72
N GLN A 16 9.55 -15.07 -11.13
CA GLN A 16 10.93 -15.48 -11.38
C GLN A 16 11.77 -15.47 -10.10
N ILE A 17 11.47 -14.54 -9.19
CA ILE A 17 12.23 -14.33 -7.95
C ILE A 17 11.76 -15.30 -6.87
N GLU A 18 10.45 -15.50 -6.74
CA GLU A 18 9.88 -16.35 -5.70
C GLU A 18 9.81 -17.81 -6.14
N ASN A 19 9.90 -18.72 -5.16
CA ASN A 19 9.43 -20.10 -5.32
C ASN A 19 7.90 -20.09 -5.41
N TRP A 20 7.39 -19.75 -6.59
CA TRP A 20 5.97 -19.53 -6.82
C TRP A 20 5.16 -20.77 -6.44
N VAL A 21 4.35 -20.63 -5.40
CA VAL A 21 3.40 -21.66 -4.98
C VAL A 21 2.12 -21.49 -5.80
N GLU A 22 1.69 -22.56 -6.46
CA GLU A 22 0.46 -22.54 -7.24
C GLU A 22 -0.78 -22.35 -6.35
N PRO A 23 -1.76 -21.56 -6.81
CA PRO A 23 -3.04 -21.36 -6.11
C PRO A 23 -3.72 -22.65 -5.70
N THR A 24 -4.18 -22.70 -4.44
CA THR A 24 -5.01 -23.80 -3.94
C THR A 24 -6.48 -23.36 -3.86
N PRO A 25 -7.39 -23.97 -4.63
CA PRO A 25 -8.82 -23.63 -4.59
C PRO A 25 -9.53 -24.24 -3.38
N LEU A 26 -10.60 -23.57 -2.95
CA LEU A 26 -11.55 -24.13 -2.00
C LEU A 26 -12.41 -25.17 -2.70
N ASN A 27 -12.29 -26.44 -2.29
CA ASN A 27 -12.99 -27.57 -2.92
C ASN A 27 -14.05 -28.21 -2.01
N GLN A 28 -14.32 -27.61 -0.85
CA GLN A 28 -15.23 -28.13 0.15
C GLN A 28 -15.89 -26.99 0.91
N ASP A 29 -17.00 -27.29 1.57
CA ASP A 29 -17.62 -26.35 2.50
C ASP A 29 -16.78 -26.21 3.76
N ILE A 30 -16.61 -24.97 4.22
CA ILE A 30 -15.87 -24.64 5.44
C ILE A 30 -16.65 -23.64 6.27
N GLU A 31 -16.42 -23.68 7.57
CA GLU A 31 -16.88 -22.65 8.50
C GLU A 31 -15.69 -21.84 8.97
N THR A 32 -15.85 -20.52 9.02
CA THR A 32 -14.81 -19.57 9.45
C THR A 32 -15.47 -18.45 10.24
N ASP A 33 -14.72 -17.81 11.12
CA ASP A 33 -15.27 -16.73 11.96
C ASP A 33 -15.30 -15.41 11.18
N VAL A 34 -14.29 -15.20 10.32
CA VAL A 34 -14.21 -14.06 9.41
C VAL A 34 -13.80 -14.51 8.01
N CYS A 35 -14.68 -14.28 7.04
CA CYS A 35 -14.40 -14.46 5.61
C CYS A 35 -14.07 -13.10 4.96
N ILE A 36 -12.88 -13.01 4.35
CA ILE A 36 -12.39 -11.83 3.64
C ILE A 36 -12.40 -12.13 2.15
N VAL A 37 -13.00 -11.24 1.36
CA VAL A 37 -13.12 -11.39 -0.08
C VAL A 37 -12.10 -10.48 -0.76
N GLY A 38 -11.09 -11.10 -1.39
CA GLY A 38 -10.02 -10.45 -2.12
C GLY A 38 -8.66 -10.53 -1.43
N GLY A 39 -7.68 -11.11 -2.12
CA GLY A 39 -6.28 -11.27 -1.68
C GLY A 39 -5.40 -10.08 -2.06
N GLY A 40 -5.92 -8.85 -1.99
CA GLY A 40 -5.15 -7.61 -2.18
C GLY A 40 -4.55 -7.10 -0.86
N TYR A 41 -3.85 -5.97 -0.90
CA TYR A 41 -3.25 -5.35 0.30
C TYR A 41 -4.26 -5.19 1.44
N THR A 42 -5.44 -4.62 1.15
CA THR A 42 -6.47 -4.42 2.18
C THR A 42 -6.90 -5.73 2.83
N GLY A 43 -7.18 -6.77 2.03
CA GLY A 43 -7.60 -8.07 2.55
C GLY A 43 -6.51 -8.76 3.37
N LEU A 44 -5.27 -8.76 2.86
CA LEU A 44 -4.13 -9.37 3.53
C LEU A 44 -3.78 -8.66 4.85
N TRP A 45 -3.67 -7.33 4.84
CA TRP A 45 -3.43 -6.56 6.06
C TRP A 45 -4.55 -6.73 7.08
N THR A 46 -5.81 -6.76 6.62
CA THR A 46 -6.95 -7.01 7.52
C THR A 46 -6.82 -8.38 8.18
N ALA A 47 -6.51 -9.43 7.42
CA ALA A 47 -6.35 -10.78 7.96
C ALA A 47 -5.20 -10.86 8.98
N ILE A 48 -4.04 -10.27 8.65
CA ILE A 48 -2.88 -10.20 9.53
C ILE A 48 -3.24 -9.50 10.85
N LEU A 49 -3.84 -8.31 10.77
CA LEU A 49 -4.21 -7.52 11.95
C LEU A 49 -5.27 -8.24 12.81
N LEU A 50 -6.21 -8.96 12.19
CA LEU A 50 -7.18 -9.78 12.92
C LEU A 50 -6.48 -10.91 13.69
N LYS A 51 -5.57 -11.65 13.04
CA LYS A 51 -4.82 -12.72 13.70
C LYS A 51 -3.89 -12.21 14.80
N GLN A 52 -3.26 -11.05 14.62
CA GLN A 52 -2.43 -10.44 15.66
C GLN A 52 -3.26 -10.02 16.89
N LYS A 53 -4.46 -9.48 16.69
CA LYS A 53 -5.35 -9.06 17.79
C LYS A 53 -6.12 -10.20 18.43
N SER A 54 -6.42 -11.25 17.67
CA SER A 54 -7.20 -12.40 18.15
C SER A 54 -6.72 -13.67 17.45
N PRO A 55 -5.61 -14.27 17.92
CA PRO A 55 -4.98 -15.44 17.29
C PRO A 55 -5.90 -16.66 17.13
N GLN A 56 -6.93 -16.76 17.96
CA GLN A 56 -7.92 -17.83 17.94
C GLN A 56 -8.95 -17.72 16.80
N LEU A 57 -9.11 -16.55 16.18
CA LEU A 57 -10.07 -16.40 15.08
C LEU A 57 -9.65 -17.27 13.90
N ARG A 58 -10.60 -18.04 13.38
CA ARG A 58 -10.52 -18.64 12.04
C ARG A 58 -10.78 -17.53 11.05
N VAL A 59 -9.73 -17.16 10.31
CA VAL A 59 -9.78 -16.10 9.29
C VAL A 59 -9.46 -16.74 7.95
N THR A 60 -10.36 -16.56 7.00
CA THR A 60 -10.23 -17.12 5.65
C THR A 60 -10.25 -16.00 4.60
N ILE A 61 -9.34 -16.06 3.63
CA ILE A 61 -9.35 -15.20 2.44
C ILE A 61 -9.78 -16.01 1.23
N LEU A 62 -10.77 -15.50 0.47
CA LEU A 62 -11.13 -16.01 -0.85
C LEU A 62 -10.60 -15.05 -1.92
N GLU A 63 -9.85 -15.56 -2.88
CA GLU A 63 -9.27 -14.78 -3.98
C GLU A 63 -9.55 -15.45 -5.32
N LYS A 64 -10.17 -14.71 -6.24
CA LYS A 64 -10.59 -15.20 -7.56
C LYS A 64 -9.43 -15.76 -8.40
N ARG A 65 -8.22 -15.24 -8.25
CA ARG A 65 -7.04 -15.69 -9.00
C ARG A 65 -5.90 -16.06 -8.06
N PHE A 66 -5.06 -15.11 -7.71
CA PHE A 66 -3.98 -15.27 -6.75
C PHE A 66 -3.77 -13.95 -6.01
N CYS A 67 -3.28 -14.00 -4.77
CA CYS A 67 -3.09 -12.79 -3.98
C CYS A 67 -2.12 -11.84 -4.68
N GLY A 68 -2.52 -10.58 -4.79
CA GLY A 68 -1.82 -9.56 -5.57
C GLY A 68 -2.17 -9.52 -7.06
N SER A 69 -3.05 -10.38 -7.59
CA SER A 69 -3.40 -10.38 -9.03
C SER A 69 -4.12 -9.12 -9.51
N GLY A 70 -4.75 -8.37 -8.61
CA GLY A 70 -5.43 -7.10 -8.87
C GLY A 70 -4.52 -5.88 -8.69
N ALA A 71 -5.13 -4.72 -8.42
CA ALA A 71 -4.45 -3.42 -8.28
C ALA A 71 -3.24 -3.44 -7.32
N SER A 72 -3.30 -4.24 -6.25
CA SER A 72 -2.22 -4.34 -5.26
C SER A 72 -0.91 -4.85 -5.83
N GLY A 73 -0.90 -5.78 -6.80
CA GLY A 73 0.36 -6.29 -7.38
C GLY A 73 0.75 -5.65 -8.71
N VAL A 74 -0.08 -4.76 -9.27
CA VAL A 74 0.14 -4.16 -10.60
C VAL A 74 0.21 -2.62 -10.59
N ASN A 75 0.17 -1.98 -9.42
CA ASN A 75 0.31 -0.53 -9.32
C ASN A 75 1.77 -0.04 -9.57
N GLY A 76 2.00 1.27 -9.52
CA GLY A 76 3.31 1.87 -9.76
C GLY A 76 4.36 1.64 -8.67
N GLY A 77 4.00 1.00 -7.55
CA GLY A 77 4.90 0.72 -6.44
C GLY A 77 5.19 1.92 -5.54
N CYS A 78 4.57 3.09 -5.77
CA CYS A 78 4.86 4.31 -5.01
C CYS A 78 4.18 4.28 -3.63
N MET A 79 4.96 4.46 -2.58
CA MET A 79 4.49 4.72 -1.21
C MET A 79 4.48 6.24 -0.99
N LEU A 80 3.36 6.89 -1.29
CA LEU A 80 3.17 8.33 -1.15
C LEU A 80 2.09 8.65 -0.13
N THR A 81 2.24 9.78 0.55
CA THR A 81 1.40 10.19 1.69
C THR A 81 0.40 11.26 1.30
N TRP A 82 -0.53 11.56 2.20
CA TRP A 82 -1.66 12.46 1.93
C TRP A 82 -1.41 13.90 2.37
N ALA A 83 -0.24 14.21 2.94
CA ALA A 83 0.16 15.54 3.38
C ALA A 83 -0.15 16.62 2.32
N THR A 84 0.27 16.40 1.08
CA THR A 84 0.06 17.35 -0.04
C THR A 84 -1.42 17.57 -0.43
N LYS A 85 -2.33 16.75 0.10
CA LYS A 85 -3.79 16.87 -0.08
C LYS A 85 -4.48 17.52 1.11
N TYR A 86 -3.73 17.98 2.12
CA TYR A 86 -4.27 18.56 3.34
C TYR A 86 -5.36 19.63 3.09
N PRO A 87 -5.20 20.63 2.20
CA PRO A 87 -6.24 21.64 1.97
C PRO A 87 -7.57 21.04 1.47
N SER A 88 -7.51 20.03 0.61
CA SER A 88 -8.69 19.33 0.12
C SER A 88 -9.34 18.47 1.22
N MET A 89 -8.53 17.80 2.04
CA MET A 89 -9.04 17.00 3.16
C MET A 89 -9.72 17.86 4.22
N VAL A 90 -9.18 19.05 4.53
CA VAL A 90 -9.84 20.01 5.45
C VAL A 90 -11.22 20.39 4.93
N LYS A 91 -11.35 20.67 3.63
CA LYS A 91 -12.63 21.01 3.00
C LYS A 91 -13.66 19.87 3.07
N MET A 92 -13.21 18.63 2.92
CA MET A 92 -14.09 17.45 2.86
C MET A 92 -14.48 16.91 4.24
N PHE A 93 -13.54 16.91 5.19
CA PHE A 93 -13.65 16.16 6.44
C PHE A 93 -13.40 17.00 7.70
N GLY A 94 -13.04 18.28 7.55
CA GLY A 94 -12.65 19.16 8.65
C GLY A 94 -11.21 18.95 9.10
N GLU A 95 -10.68 19.94 9.84
CA GLU A 95 -9.26 20.01 10.21
C GLU A 95 -8.80 18.81 11.06
N LYS A 96 -9.61 18.41 12.05
CA LYS A 96 -9.26 17.29 12.95
C LYS A 96 -9.01 16.00 12.15
N GLN A 97 -9.91 15.67 11.22
CA GLN A 97 -9.77 14.47 10.41
C GLN A 97 -8.64 14.60 9.40
N ALA A 98 -8.43 15.78 8.81
CA ALA A 98 -7.32 16.03 7.90
C ALA A 98 -5.97 15.82 8.59
N LYS A 99 -5.80 16.34 9.81
CA LYS A 99 -4.58 16.14 10.63
C LYS A 99 -4.31 14.66 10.88
N PHE A 100 -5.34 13.94 11.34
CA PHE A 100 -5.25 12.49 11.56
C PHE A 100 -4.81 11.75 10.29
N LEU A 101 -5.45 12.02 9.15
CA LEU A 101 -5.11 11.35 7.89
C LEU A 101 -3.70 11.64 7.41
N VAL A 102 -3.18 12.86 7.59
CA VAL A 102 -1.79 13.19 7.26
C VAL A 102 -0.83 12.36 8.11
N GLN A 103 -1.01 12.39 9.43
CA GLN A 103 -0.13 11.69 10.37
C GLN A 103 -0.14 10.17 10.14
N GLU A 104 -1.31 9.57 10.01
CA GLU A 104 -1.44 8.14 9.75
C GLU A 104 -0.85 7.76 8.38
N SER A 105 -1.04 8.59 7.34
CA SER A 105 -0.48 8.29 6.03
C SER A 105 1.06 8.30 6.01
N GLU A 106 1.71 9.19 6.76
CA GLU A 106 3.18 9.16 6.90
C GLU A 106 3.63 7.97 7.75
N ARG A 107 2.95 7.73 8.87
CA ARG A 107 3.25 6.63 9.79
C ARG A 107 3.25 5.27 9.07
N VAL A 108 2.24 5.01 8.24
CA VAL A 108 2.11 3.74 7.51
C VAL A 108 3.32 3.45 6.59
N VAL A 109 4.00 4.47 6.06
CA VAL A 109 5.21 4.24 5.25
C VAL A 109 6.32 3.59 6.07
N PHE A 110 6.52 4.05 7.30
CA PHE A 110 7.50 3.47 8.22
C PHE A 110 7.06 2.11 8.74
N GLU A 111 5.75 1.92 8.98
CA GLU A 111 5.20 0.63 9.41
C GLU A 111 5.35 -0.45 8.33
N ILE A 112 5.18 -0.11 7.05
CA ILE A 112 5.44 -1.03 5.94
C ILE A 112 6.92 -1.45 5.91
N GLU A 113 7.85 -0.50 6.05
CA GLU A 113 9.29 -0.80 6.12
C GLU A 113 9.63 -1.71 7.31
N ALA A 114 9.11 -1.39 8.49
CA ALA A 114 9.32 -2.18 9.70
C ALA A 114 8.75 -3.59 9.56
N PHE A 115 7.52 -3.72 9.03
CA PHE A 115 6.88 -5.01 8.82
C PHE A 115 7.64 -5.87 7.82
N CYS A 116 8.10 -5.29 6.69
CA CYS A 116 8.90 -6.02 5.73
C CYS A 116 10.19 -6.55 6.36
N LYS A 117 10.82 -5.76 7.24
CA LYS A 117 12.02 -6.19 7.98
C LYS A 117 11.72 -7.28 9.00
N GLU A 118 10.61 -7.18 9.73
CA GLU A 118 10.21 -8.16 10.75
C GLU A 118 9.86 -9.53 10.16
N HIS A 119 9.23 -9.54 8.98
CA HIS A 119 8.73 -10.76 8.32
C HIS A 119 9.64 -11.25 7.16
N ASP A 120 10.86 -10.72 7.04
CA ASP A 120 11.81 -11.05 5.97
C ASP A 120 11.18 -10.98 4.57
N ILE A 121 10.46 -9.88 4.29
CA ILE A 121 9.82 -9.63 2.99
C ILE A 121 10.76 -8.77 2.13
N ASP A 122 11.39 -9.40 1.14
CA ASP A 122 12.15 -8.68 0.10
C ASP A 122 11.23 -8.19 -1.03
N ALA A 123 10.54 -7.09 -0.75
CA ALA A 123 9.73 -6.39 -1.74
C ALA A 123 10.52 -5.33 -2.53
N GLY A 124 11.86 -5.36 -2.53
CA GLY A 124 12.67 -4.31 -3.14
C GLY A 124 12.36 -2.91 -2.61
N LEU A 125 11.96 -2.81 -1.33
CA LEU A 125 11.53 -1.58 -0.70
C LEU A 125 12.68 -0.57 -0.62
N ARG A 126 12.40 0.68 -0.99
CA ARG A 126 13.34 1.80 -0.93
C ARG A 126 12.65 3.04 -0.37
N ARG A 127 12.90 3.36 0.90
CA ARG A 127 12.39 4.58 1.55
C ARG A 127 13.40 5.73 1.45
N ASN A 128 13.62 6.20 0.23
CA ASN A 128 14.52 7.33 -0.04
C ASN A 128 13.78 8.69 -0.07
N GLY A 129 12.53 8.72 0.36
CA GLY A 129 11.68 9.90 0.31
C GLY A 129 11.13 10.19 -1.09
N THR A 130 10.59 11.39 -1.25
CA THR A 130 10.02 11.87 -2.50
C THR A 130 10.30 13.36 -2.68
N TYR A 131 10.49 13.76 -3.94
CA TYR A 131 10.62 15.16 -4.33
C TYR A 131 9.45 15.58 -5.20
N TYR A 132 8.79 16.67 -4.83
CA TYR A 132 7.89 17.40 -5.73
C TYR A 132 8.60 18.66 -6.21
N THR A 133 8.72 18.82 -7.52
CA THR A 133 9.59 19.84 -8.12
C THR A 133 8.86 20.69 -9.15
N ALA A 134 9.22 21.97 -9.25
CA ALA A 134 8.89 22.82 -10.37
C ALA A 134 9.99 22.74 -11.44
N THR A 135 9.61 22.61 -12.70
CA THR A 135 10.53 22.70 -13.85
C THR A 135 10.26 23.94 -14.72
N ASN A 136 9.34 24.81 -14.29
CA ASN A 136 9.07 26.11 -14.91
C ASN A 136 8.51 27.10 -13.88
N THR A 137 8.58 28.38 -14.22
CA THR A 137 8.21 29.48 -13.30
C THR A 137 6.73 29.49 -12.92
N ALA A 138 5.85 28.98 -13.78
CA ALA A 138 4.41 28.91 -13.50
C ALA A 138 4.07 27.89 -12.40
N GLN A 139 4.94 26.92 -12.13
CA GLN A 139 4.77 25.93 -11.06
C GLN A 139 5.35 26.39 -9.71
N CYS A 140 6.25 27.38 -9.72
CA CYS A 140 6.94 27.85 -8.52
C CYS A 140 5.95 28.41 -7.50
N GLY A 141 6.16 28.10 -6.22
CA GLY A 141 5.32 28.54 -5.11
C GLY A 141 3.99 27.80 -4.97
N SER A 142 3.62 26.91 -5.90
CA SER A 142 2.34 26.18 -5.84
C SER A 142 2.19 25.29 -4.59
N MET A 143 3.31 24.75 -4.09
CA MET A 143 3.34 23.90 -2.90
C MET A 143 3.52 24.68 -1.59
N ALA A 144 4.08 25.91 -1.64
CA ALA A 144 4.44 26.68 -0.44
C ALA A 144 3.26 26.84 0.54
N PRO A 145 2.05 27.29 0.13
CA PRO A 145 0.95 27.46 1.07
C PRO A 145 0.55 26.17 1.81
N THR A 146 0.69 25.02 1.13
CA THR A 146 0.38 23.73 1.76
C THR A 146 1.49 23.33 2.72
N VAL A 147 2.75 23.43 2.32
CA VAL A 147 3.91 23.06 3.14
C VAL A 147 4.05 23.98 4.37
N ASP A 148 3.89 25.29 4.20
CA ASP A 148 3.95 26.26 5.30
C ASP A 148 2.89 25.96 6.36
N LYS A 149 1.66 25.63 5.93
CA LYS A 149 0.58 25.26 6.86
C LYS A 149 0.86 23.95 7.58
N LEU A 150 1.40 22.99 6.85
CA LEU A 150 1.78 21.68 7.33
C LEU A 150 2.91 21.76 8.38
N GLU A 151 3.89 22.64 8.14
CA GLU A 151 4.99 22.97 9.06
C GLU A 151 4.48 23.68 10.32
N GLU A 152 3.62 24.70 10.18
CA GLU A 152 2.97 25.40 11.32
C GLU A 152 2.26 24.42 12.26
N LEU A 153 1.65 23.38 11.70
CA LEU A 153 0.93 22.36 12.47
C LEU A 153 1.84 21.29 13.06
N GLY A 154 3.07 21.13 12.57
CA GLY A 154 4.02 20.11 13.05
C GLY A 154 3.55 18.67 12.86
N ILE A 155 2.81 18.38 11.78
CA ILE A 155 2.13 17.08 11.58
C ILE A 155 2.73 16.20 10.49
N ASN A 156 3.84 16.59 9.86
CA ASN A 156 4.39 15.87 8.70
C ASN A 156 5.87 16.19 8.46
N SER A 157 6.45 15.53 7.46
CA SER A 157 7.88 15.60 7.10
C SER A 157 8.22 16.47 5.88
N TRP A 158 7.25 17.16 5.26
CA TRP A 158 7.52 18.00 4.09
C TRP A 158 8.29 19.26 4.45
N ARG A 159 9.32 19.56 3.65
CA ARG A 159 10.11 20.80 3.74
C ARG A 159 10.49 21.32 2.36
N LYS A 160 10.72 22.62 2.26
CA LYS A 160 11.39 23.19 1.08
C LYS A 160 12.83 22.68 1.00
N THR A 161 13.27 22.36 -0.21
CA THR A 161 14.63 21.90 -0.50
C THR A 161 15.48 23.07 -1.00
N ASP A 162 16.76 23.12 -0.64
CA ASP A 162 17.72 24.04 -1.27
C ASP A 162 18.15 23.54 -2.66
N GLU A 163 18.70 24.44 -3.48
CA GLU A 163 19.08 24.15 -4.86
C GLU A 163 20.18 23.08 -4.97
N LYS A 164 21.12 23.04 -4.01
CA LYS A 164 22.24 22.10 -4.04
C LYS A 164 21.76 20.68 -3.76
N GLU A 165 20.93 20.50 -2.74
CA GLU A 165 20.30 19.22 -2.42
C GLU A 165 19.40 18.75 -3.58
N LEU A 166 18.59 19.65 -4.15
CA LEU A 166 17.69 19.35 -5.26
C LEU A 166 18.46 18.87 -6.50
N ASN A 167 19.48 19.61 -6.93
CA ASN A 167 20.29 19.25 -8.09
C ASN A 167 21.07 17.94 -7.85
N GLY A 168 21.59 17.75 -6.64
CA GLY A 168 22.31 16.54 -6.27
C GLY A 168 21.44 15.28 -6.29
N ASN A 169 20.24 15.34 -5.73
CA ASN A 169 19.37 14.16 -5.60
C ASN A 169 18.51 13.88 -6.85
N THR A 170 18.19 14.89 -7.65
CA THR A 170 17.47 14.69 -8.92
C THR A 170 18.39 14.41 -10.11
N GLY A 171 19.67 14.78 -10.01
CA GLY A 171 20.64 14.66 -11.11
C GLY A 171 20.39 15.60 -12.29
N SER A 172 19.60 16.66 -12.10
CA SER A 172 19.17 17.56 -13.18
C SER A 172 19.05 19.01 -12.72
N ALA A 173 19.69 19.93 -13.46
CA ALA A 173 19.59 21.37 -13.22
C ALA A 173 18.28 21.99 -13.75
N LYS A 174 17.33 21.19 -14.27
CA LYS A 174 16.04 21.69 -14.77
C LYS A 174 15.03 21.97 -13.66
N HIS A 175 15.28 21.48 -12.45
CA HIS A 175 14.38 21.66 -11.31
C HIS A 175 14.72 22.99 -10.63
N ILE A 176 13.80 23.95 -10.70
CA ILE A 176 14.01 25.33 -10.23
C ILE A 176 13.38 25.61 -8.86
N GLU A 177 12.58 24.68 -8.34
CA GLU A 177 12.10 24.65 -6.96
C GLU A 177 11.80 23.19 -6.59
N GLY A 178 11.99 22.82 -5.32
CA GLY A 178 11.72 21.47 -4.83
C GLY A 178 11.24 21.44 -3.38
N TYR A 179 10.42 20.44 -3.08
CA TYR A 179 9.98 20.10 -1.73
C TYR A 179 10.22 18.61 -1.52
N TYR A 180 10.68 18.26 -0.33
CA TYR A 180 11.08 16.90 0.03
C TYR A 180 10.29 16.41 1.22
N SER A 181 9.95 15.12 1.21
CA SER A 181 9.45 14.38 2.37
C SER A 181 10.18 13.04 2.45
N GLU A 182 10.65 12.69 3.65
CA GLU A 182 11.31 11.39 3.90
C GLU A 182 10.31 10.24 4.09
N ALA A 183 9.06 10.56 4.43
CA ALA A 183 7.98 9.60 4.61
C ALA A 183 7.43 9.15 3.25
N ALA A 184 8.30 8.67 2.36
CA ALA A 184 7.92 8.17 1.06
C ALA A 184 8.96 7.18 0.52
N GLY A 185 8.55 6.42 -0.49
CA GLY A 185 9.44 5.46 -1.12
C GLY A 185 8.78 4.68 -2.24
N SER A 186 9.40 3.56 -2.59
CA SER A 186 8.85 2.61 -3.54
C SER A 186 9.02 1.17 -3.09
N VAL A 187 8.20 0.30 -3.66
CA VAL A 187 8.25 -1.15 -3.50
C VAL A 187 8.02 -1.81 -4.86
N GLN A 188 8.43 -3.07 -4.98
CA GLN A 188 7.91 -4.00 -5.96
C GLN A 188 6.54 -4.49 -5.44
N PRO A 189 5.42 -4.05 -6.04
CA PRO A 189 4.11 -4.20 -5.42
C PRO A 189 3.60 -5.65 -5.40
N ALA A 190 3.99 -6.45 -6.40
CA ALA A 190 3.65 -7.87 -6.43
C ALA A 190 4.35 -8.60 -5.27
N LEU A 191 5.66 -8.43 -5.10
CA LEU A 191 6.45 -9.04 -4.03
C LEU A 191 5.98 -8.59 -2.64
N LEU A 192 5.55 -7.33 -2.48
CA LEU A 192 4.91 -6.92 -1.22
C LEU A 192 3.63 -7.72 -0.96
N ALA A 193 2.74 -7.86 -1.94
CA ALA A 193 1.52 -8.64 -1.79
C ALA A 193 1.80 -10.12 -1.51
N ARG A 194 2.83 -10.69 -2.14
CA ARG A 194 3.25 -12.08 -1.92
C ARG A 194 3.90 -12.29 -0.56
N GLY A 195 4.73 -11.36 -0.10
CA GLY A 195 5.27 -11.35 1.26
C GLY A 195 4.18 -11.26 2.33
N LEU A 196 3.19 -10.39 2.12
CA LEU A 196 2.02 -10.30 3.00
C LEU A 196 1.20 -11.60 3.02
N ARG A 197 1.02 -12.25 1.86
CA ARG A 197 0.40 -13.58 1.79
C ARG A 197 1.16 -14.61 2.60
N LYS A 198 2.49 -14.64 2.50
CA LYS A 198 3.34 -15.54 3.31
C LYS A 198 3.17 -15.28 4.80
N ALA A 199 3.27 -14.02 5.24
CA ALA A 199 3.09 -13.64 6.64
C ALA A 199 1.69 -14.00 7.17
N ALA A 200 0.64 -13.81 6.37
CA ALA A 200 -0.71 -14.21 6.72
C ALA A 200 -0.84 -15.73 6.94
N LEU A 201 -0.26 -16.55 6.06
CA LEU A 201 -0.23 -18.00 6.21
C LEU A 201 0.52 -18.43 7.47
N GLU A 202 1.66 -17.81 7.78
CA GLU A 202 2.45 -18.08 9.00
C GLU A 202 1.67 -17.76 10.28
N LEU A 203 0.79 -16.75 10.23
CA LEU A 203 -0.13 -16.42 11.32
C LEU A 203 -1.33 -17.37 11.40
N GLY A 204 -1.48 -18.33 10.48
CA GLY A 204 -2.59 -19.28 10.44
C GLY A 204 -3.86 -18.73 9.79
N VAL A 205 -3.74 -17.76 8.88
CA VAL A 205 -4.84 -17.40 7.97
C VAL A 205 -4.97 -18.50 6.92
N GLU A 206 -6.20 -18.92 6.63
CA GLU A 206 -6.49 -19.83 5.51
C GLU A 206 -6.70 -19.01 4.25
N ILE A 207 -5.98 -19.32 3.17
CA ILE A 207 -6.07 -18.57 1.91
C ILE A 207 -6.43 -19.53 0.78
N PHE A 208 -7.59 -19.30 0.16
CA PHE A 208 -8.03 -20.03 -1.01
C PHE A 208 -7.98 -19.11 -2.24
N GLU A 209 -7.04 -19.41 -3.12
CA GLU A 209 -6.84 -18.73 -4.40
C GLU A 209 -7.61 -19.50 -5.49
N ASN A 210 -7.74 -18.97 -6.71
CA ASN A 210 -8.64 -19.51 -7.75
C ASN A 210 -10.08 -19.76 -7.26
N THR A 211 -10.55 -18.97 -6.29
CA THR A 211 -11.85 -19.14 -5.63
C THR A 211 -12.61 -17.83 -5.69
N GLU A 212 -13.53 -17.72 -6.64
CA GLU A 212 -14.38 -16.54 -6.82
C GLU A 212 -15.58 -16.60 -5.87
N MET A 213 -15.81 -15.51 -5.13
CA MET A 213 -17.10 -15.31 -4.47
C MET A 213 -18.14 -14.96 -5.53
N THR A 214 -19.13 -15.82 -5.70
CA THR A 214 -20.20 -15.64 -6.69
C THR A 214 -21.52 -15.14 -6.10
N GLU A 215 -21.75 -15.40 -4.81
CA GLU A 215 -23.00 -15.08 -4.13
C GLU A 215 -22.77 -14.79 -2.64
N LEU A 216 -23.56 -13.88 -2.06
CA LEU A 216 -23.67 -13.66 -0.62
C LEU A 216 -25.10 -13.99 -0.18
N LYS A 217 -25.25 -15.03 0.64
CA LYS A 217 -26.52 -15.35 1.30
C LYS A 217 -26.44 -14.89 2.74
N TYR A 218 -27.29 -13.93 3.10
CA TYR A 218 -27.42 -13.51 4.48
C TYR A 218 -28.15 -14.59 5.28
N GLY A 219 -27.66 -14.89 6.48
CA GLY A 219 -28.41 -15.69 7.44
C GLY A 219 -29.63 -14.93 7.95
N GLU A 220 -30.58 -15.64 8.55
CA GLU A 220 -31.69 -14.99 9.24
C GLU A 220 -31.15 -14.19 10.43
N GLN A 221 -31.49 -12.90 10.48
CA GLN A 221 -31.07 -12.01 11.55
C GLN A 221 -31.79 -12.47 12.84
N GLN A 222 -31.09 -13.15 13.74
CA GLN A 222 -31.60 -13.38 15.09
C GLN A 222 -31.63 -12.05 15.82
N LEU A 223 -32.79 -11.38 15.81
CA LEU A 223 -33.07 -10.27 16.70
C LEU A 223 -33.10 -10.83 18.12
N SER A 224 -32.00 -10.63 18.86
CA SER A 224 -31.95 -10.78 20.32
C SER A 224 -32.52 -9.56 21.01
#